data_AF-A0A7S0TCK1-F1
#
_entry.id   AF-A0A7S0TCK1-F1
#
_cell.length_a   1.000
_cell.length_b   1.000
_cell.length_c   1.000
_cell.angle_alpha   90.00
_cell.angle_beta   90.00
_cell.angle_gamma   90.00
#
_symmetry.space_group_name_H-M   'P 1'
#
loop_
_entity.id
_entity.type
_entity.pdbx_description
1 polymer ?
#
loop_
_entity_poly.entity_id
_entity_poly.type
_entity_poly.pdbx_seq_one_letter_code
_entity_poly.pdbx_strand_id
1 'polypeptide(L)'
;VAWTKTKDQIVAAEMSQKVLDRMVDLSHRDDSYRNLRPDAKAYDKVILAWSRSRHPSAPERIQNLLSEMERQNDAGDHKMKPILARYTNLMLAWQRSGRKESADEIQQVFDTLQIQYKTNENKHLRPDRYIFGILIDS
;
A
#
# COMPACT_ATOMS: atom_id res chain seq x y z
N VAL A 1 -20.70 20.12 0.01
CA VAL A 1 -20.39 19.16 1.09
C VAL A 1 -19.28 18.14 0.73
N ALA A 2 -18.57 18.28 -0.40
CA ALA A 2 -17.50 17.33 -0.77
C ALA A 2 -16.15 17.59 -0.07
N TRP A 3 -15.87 18.85 0.31
CA TRP A 3 -14.58 19.26 0.88
C TRP A 3 -14.29 18.71 2.28
N THR A 4 -15.32 18.42 3.08
CA THR A 4 -15.17 17.88 4.44
C THR A 4 -14.72 16.42 4.42
N LYS A 5 -15.35 15.60 3.56
CA LYS A 5 -15.01 14.16 3.43
C LYS A 5 -13.57 13.93 2.99
N THR A 6 -13.04 14.73 2.07
CA THR A 6 -11.65 14.58 1.60
C THR A 6 -10.65 14.97 2.70
N LYS A 7 -10.92 16.06 3.43
CA LYS A 7 -10.05 16.52 4.51
C LYS A 7 -9.97 15.48 5.64
N ASP A 8 -11.09 14.87 5.99
CA ASP A 8 -11.15 13.81 7.01
C ASP A 8 -10.36 12.56 6.58
N GLN A 9 -10.37 12.21 5.29
CA GLN A 9 -9.62 11.06 4.75
C GLN A 9 -8.11 11.29 4.74
N ILE A 10 -7.65 12.51 4.47
CA ILE A 10 -6.22 12.88 4.55
C ILE A 10 -5.74 12.77 5.99
N VAL A 11 -6.48 13.37 6.93
CA VAL A 11 -6.14 13.31 8.37
C VAL A 11 -6.16 11.86 8.86
N ALA A 12 -7.13 11.05 8.43
CA ALA A 12 -7.18 9.63 8.78
C ALA A 12 -5.96 8.85 8.28
N ALA A 13 -5.46 9.13 7.07
CA ALA A 13 -4.27 8.47 6.53
C ALA A 13 -3.00 8.85 7.31
N GLU A 14 -2.82 10.14 7.62
CA GLU A 14 -1.69 10.61 8.43
C GLU A 14 -1.72 10.01 9.84
N MET A 15 -2.89 9.94 10.47
CA MET A 15 -3.04 9.33 11.79
C MET A 15 -2.74 7.83 11.76
N SER A 16 -3.19 7.13 10.71
CA SER A 16 -2.90 5.71 10.52
C SER A 16 -1.40 5.46 10.38
N GLN A 17 -0.70 6.31 9.63
CA GLN A 17 0.77 6.27 9.51
C GLN A 17 1.45 6.50 10.86
N LYS A 18 1.04 7.52 11.62
CA LYS A 18 1.61 7.81 12.95
C LYS A 18 1.43 6.65 13.93
N VAL A 19 0.29 5.96 13.88
CA VAL A 19 0.05 4.77 14.70
C VAL A 19 1.02 3.65 14.32
N LEU A 20 1.23 3.42 13.02
CA LEU A 20 2.18 2.42 12.53
C LEU A 20 3.62 2.75 12.96
N ASP A 21 4.04 4.00 12.79
CA ASP A 21 5.38 4.46 13.19
C ASP A 21 5.58 4.29 14.70
N ARG A 22 4.54 4.57 15.50
CA ARG A 22 4.58 4.37 16.95
C ARG A 22 4.65 2.90 17.35
N MET A 23 3.96 2.01 16.63
CA MET A 23 4.05 0.56 16.84
C MET A 23 5.47 0.06 16.56
N VAL A 24 6.11 0.53 15.48
CA VAL A 24 7.52 0.21 15.17
C VAL A 24 8.46 0.70 16.27
N ASP A 25 8.35 1.97 16.66
CA ASP A 25 9.18 2.59 17.71
C ASP A 25 9.05 1.86 19.06
N LEU A 26 7.83 1.52 19.48
CA LEU A 26 7.62 0.76 20.72
C LEU A 26 8.18 -0.66 20.65
N SER A 27 8.08 -1.31 19.48
CA SER A 27 8.60 -2.67 19.30
C SER A 27 10.13 -2.74 19.38
N HIS A 28 10.83 -1.67 19.02
CA HIS A 28 12.30 -1.60 19.12
C HIS A 28 12.81 -1.20 20.51
N ARG A 29 11.97 -0.58 21.34
CA ARG A 29 12.37 -0.08 22.67
C ARG A 29 12.38 -1.16 23.75
N ASP A 30 11.44 -2.11 23.70
CA ASP A 30 11.26 -3.10 24.75
C ASP A 30 10.81 -4.45 24.17
N ASP A 31 11.52 -5.52 24.53
CA ASP A 31 11.21 -6.89 24.10
C ASP A 31 9.84 -7.36 24.65
N SER A 32 9.34 -6.72 25.71
CA SER A 32 7.99 -6.92 26.26
C SER A 32 6.88 -6.54 25.26
N TYR A 33 7.18 -5.68 24.29
CA TYR A 33 6.26 -5.23 23.23
C TYR A 33 6.49 -5.95 21.90
N ARG A 34 7.18 -7.11 21.88
CA ARG A 34 7.28 -7.93 20.66
C ARG A 34 5.94 -8.23 20.00
N ASN A 35 4.86 -8.34 20.78
CA ASN A 35 3.50 -8.55 20.28
C ASN A 35 2.88 -7.31 19.62
N LEU A 36 3.46 -6.12 19.79
CA LEU A 36 3.06 -4.87 19.13
C LEU A 36 3.82 -4.61 17.83
N ARG A 37 4.73 -5.51 17.42
CA ARG A 37 5.36 -5.42 16.10
C ARG A 37 4.26 -5.34 15.03
N PRO A 38 4.32 -4.37 14.10
CA PRO A 38 3.28 -4.25 13.09
C PRO A 38 3.17 -5.53 12.27
N ASP A 39 1.95 -6.04 12.15
CA ASP A 39 1.65 -7.19 11.32
C ASP A 39 1.27 -6.75 9.90
N ALA A 40 1.14 -7.71 8.99
CA ALA A 40 0.71 -7.45 7.62
C ALA A 40 -0.63 -6.70 7.56
N LYS A 41 -1.54 -6.96 8.52
CA LYS A 41 -2.85 -6.30 8.59
C LYS A 41 -2.74 -4.82 8.96
N ALA A 42 -1.81 -4.45 9.84
CA ALA A 42 -1.55 -3.06 10.19
C ALA A 42 -1.10 -2.28 8.94
N TYR A 43 -0.13 -2.81 8.20
CA TYR A 43 0.29 -2.24 6.92
C TYR A 43 -0.85 -2.14 5.90
N ASP A 44 -1.63 -3.22 5.73
CA ASP A 44 -2.76 -3.24 4.79
C ASP A 44 -3.78 -2.13 5.11
N LYS A 45 -4.04 -1.86 6.39
CA LYS A 45 -4.93 -0.77 6.82
C LYS A 45 -4.35 0.61 6.49
N VAL A 46 -3.06 0.82 6.73
CA VAL A 46 -2.42 2.11 6.42
C VAL A 46 -2.39 2.36 4.90
N ILE A 47 -2.07 1.33 4.10
CA ILE A 47 -2.11 1.39 2.64
C ILE A 47 -3.53 1.73 2.15
N LEU A 48 -4.55 1.09 2.72
CA LEU A 48 -5.95 1.39 2.38
C LEU A 48 -6.37 2.81 2.76
N ALA A 49 -5.86 3.34 3.87
CA ALA A 49 -6.12 4.72 4.28
C ALA A 49 -5.49 5.71 3.29
N TRP A 50 -4.23 5.47 2.89
CA TRP A 50 -3.56 6.28 1.88
C TRP A 50 -4.22 6.18 0.50
N SER A 51 -4.67 5.00 0.06
CA SER A 51 -5.33 4.85 -1.25
C SER A 51 -6.67 5.60 -1.35
N ARG A 52 -7.27 5.95 -0.20
CA ARG A 52 -8.51 6.71 -0.08
C ARG A 52 -8.30 8.20 0.17
N SER A 53 -7.11 8.63 0.61
CA SER A 53 -6.86 10.01 1.03
C SER A 53 -6.87 11.02 -0.12
N ARG A 54 -6.72 10.57 -1.38
CA ARG A 54 -6.54 11.43 -2.56
C ARG A 54 -5.38 12.42 -2.38
N HIS A 55 -4.46 12.13 -1.46
CA HIS A 55 -3.31 12.98 -1.20
C HIS A 55 -2.31 12.82 -2.36
N PRO A 56 -1.74 13.90 -2.89
CA PRO A 56 -0.78 13.82 -3.99
C PRO A 56 0.35 12.84 -3.67
N SER A 57 0.93 12.90 -2.48
CA SER A 57 2.02 12.02 -2.02
C SER A 57 1.60 10.63 -1.53
N ALA A 58 0.31 10.26 -1.67
CA ALA A 58 -0.16 8.94 -1.25
C ALA A 58 0.54 7.77 -1.98
N PRO A 59 0.79 7.84 -3.31
CA PRO A 59 1.44 6.74 -4.01
C PRO A 59 2.84 6.45 -3.49
N GLU A 60 3.67 7.47 -3.26
CA GLU A 60 5.04 7.29 -2.75
C GLU A 60 5.05 6.75 -1.33
N ARG A 61 4.09 7.17 -0.49
CA ARG A 61 3.91 6.61 0.85
C ARG A 61 3.58 5.13 0.79
N ILE A 62 2.67 4.73 -0.09
CA ILE A 62 2.31 3.32 -0.28
C ILE A 62 3.49 2.52 -0.83
N GLN A 63 4.22 3.03 -1.83
CA GLN A 63 5.42 2.38 -2.37
C GLN A 63 6.45 2.10 -1.27
N ASN A 64 6.75 3.10 -0.43
CA ASN A 64 7.69 2.93 0.68
C ASN A 64 7.22 1.87 1.69
N LEU A 65 5.92 1.81 1.99
CA LEU A 65 5.35 0.79 2.86
C LEU A 65 5.47 -0.61 2.24
N LEU A 66 5.23 -0.75 0.93
CA LEU A 66 5.38 -2.02 0.23
C LEU A 66 6.83 -2.51 0.21
N SER A 67 7.78 -1.63 -0.09
CA SER A 67 9.20 -1.97 -0.04
C SER A 67 9.64 -2.40 1.36
N GLU A 68 9.11 -1.76 2.42
CA GLU A 68 9.37 -2.20 3.79
C GLU A 68 8.80 -3.60 4.06
N MET A 69 7.57 -3.89 3.61
CA MET A 69 6.98 -5.22 3.75
C MET A 69 7.78 -6.30 2.99
N GLU A 70 8.27 -5.99 1.79
CA GLU A 70 9.12 -6.90 1.00
C GLU A 70 10.42 -7.21 1.74
N ARG A 71 11.09 -6.19 2.30
CA ARG A 71 12.29 -6.39 3.14
C ARG A 71 12.02 -7.28 4.35
N GLN A 72 10.86 -7.12 5.00
CA GLN A 72 10.48 -7.96 6.13
C GLN A 72 10.14 -9.40 5.73
N ASN A 73 9.57 -9.59 4.54
CA ASN A 73 9.34 -10.92 3.97
C ASN A 73 10.67 -11.63 3.68
N ASP A 74 11.65 -10.93 3.10
CA ASP A 74 12.98 -11.47 2.80
C ASP A 74 13.77 -11.82 4.08
N ALA A 75 13.52 -11.09 5.17
CA ALA A 75 14.05 -11.40 6.50
C ALA A 75 13.41 -12.63 7.16
N GLY A 76 12.50 -13.33 6.47
CA GLY A 76 11.89 -14.59 6.91
C GLY A 76 10.47 -14.46 7.49
N ASP A 77 9.89 -13.25 7.54
CA ASP A 77 8.49 -13.07 7.94
C ASP A 77 7.52 -13.28 6.77
N HIS A 78 7.23 -14.55 6.49
CA HIS A 78 6.35 -15.00 5.41
C HIS A 78 4.92 -14.44 5.49
N LYS A 79 4.53 -13.81 6.61
CA LYS A 79 3.23 -13.13 6.75
C LYS A 79 3.19 -11.82 5.95
N MET A 80 4.35 -11.26 5.60
CA MET A 80 4.47 -10.00 4.84
C MET A 80 4.43 -10.19 3.32
N LYS A 81 4.25 -11.43 2.85
CA LYS A 81 4.17 -11.78 1.42
C LYS A 81 3.24 -10.84 0.63
N PRO A 82 3.67 -10.31 -0.54
CA PRO A 82 2.87 -9.41 -1.34
C PRO A 82 1.56 -10.05 -1.80
N ILE A 83 0.47 -9.28 -1.76
CA ILE A 83 -0.87 -9.69 -2.20
C ILE A 83 -1.41 -8.72 -3.25
N LEU A 84 -2.29 -9.20 -4.13
CA LEU A 84 -2.87 -8.39 -5.20
C LEU A 84 -3.45 -7.05 -4.70
N ALA A 85 -4.19 -7.09 -3.60
CA ALA A 85 -4.90 -5.93 -3.04
C ALA A 85 -3.97 -4.75 -2.72
N ARG A 86 -2.70 -5.02 -2.39
CA ARG A 86 -1.70 -3.99 -2.09
C ARG A 86 -1.31 -3.19 -3.35
N TYR A 87 -1.04 -3.89 -4.44
CA TYR A 87 -0.77 -3.27 -5.74
C TYR A 87 -2.00 -2.55 -6.30
N THR A 88 -3.18 -3.15 -6.15
CA THR A 88 -4.45 -2.49 -6.50
C THR A 88 -4.61 -1.17 -5.75
N ASN A 89 -4.33 -1.14 -4.44
CA ASN A 89 -4.40 0.08 -3.65
C ASN A 89 -3.38 1.15 -4.10
N LEU A 90 -2.18 0.74 -4.52
CA LEU A 90 -1.19 1.64 -5.08
C LEU A 90 -1.66 2.26 -6.41
N MET A 91 -2.18 1.44 -7.33
CA MET A 91 -2.74 1.94 -8.59
C MET A 91 -3.91 2.90 -8.36
N LEU A 92 -4.80 2.58 -7.41
CA LEU A 92 -5.89 3.48 -7.02
C LEU A 92 -5.39 4.79 -6.41
N ALA A 93 -4.28 4.76 -5.67
CA ALA A 93 -3.68 5.97 -5.12
C ALA A 93 -3.13 6.86 -6.24
N TRP A 94 -2.45 6.28 -7.23
CA TRP A 94 -1.99 7.01 -8.42
C TRP A 94 -3.15 7.61 -9.19
N GLN A 95 -4.19 6.83 -9.48
CA GLN A 95 -5.38 7.30 -10.21
C GLN A 95 -6.06 8.47 -9.50
N ARG A 96 -6.12 8.42 -8.16
CA ARG A 96 -6.75 9.45 -7.33
C ARG A 96 -5.85 10.63 -6.99
N SER A 97 -4.54 10.52 -7.27
CA SER A 97 -3.58 11.59 -7.00
C SER A 97 -3.79 12.81 -7.91
N GLY A 98 -4.44 12.61 -9.07
CA GLY A 98 -4.66 13.68 -10.06
C GLY A 98 -3.40 14.19 -10.73
N ARG A 99 -2.28 13.44 -10.64
CA ARG A 99 -1.01 13.77 -11.29
C ARG A 99 -1.05 13.40 -12.77
N LYS A 100 -0.34 14.15 -13.61
CA LYS A 100 -0.27 13.87 -15.06
C LYS A 100 0.42 12.54 -15.39
N GLU A 101 1.35 12.13 -14.54
CA GLU A 101 2.14 10.89 -14.69
C GLU A 101 1.40 9.67 -14.11
N SER A 102 0.16 9.82 -13.62
CA SER A 102 -0.55 8.71 -12.98
C SER A 102 -0.73 7.50 -13.89
N ALA A 103 -1.05 7.72 -15.17
CA ALA A 103 -1.28 6.63 -16.11
C ALA A 103 -0.01 5.80 -16.36
N ASP A 104 1.13 6.45 -16.58
CA ASP A 104 2.42 5.80 -16.81
C ASP A 104 2.86 4.99 -15.58
N GLU A 105 2.71 5.56 -14.38
CA GLU A 105 3.04 4.90 -13.13
C GLU A 105 2.11 3.72 -12.83
N ILE A 106 0.81 3.84 -13.13
CA ILE A 106 -0.15 2.73 -12.99
C ILE A 106 0.24 1.58 -13.92
N GLN A 107 0.64 1.88 -15.16
CA GLN A 107 1.12 0.88 -16.12
C GLN A 107 2.40 0.21 -15.62
N GLN A 108 3.36 0.98 -15.11
CA GLN A 108 4.61 0.42 -14.56
C GLN A 108 4.36 -0.50 -13.36
N VAL A 109 3.44 -0.13 -12.46
CA VAL A 109 3.02 -0.97 -11.32
C VAL A 109 2.37 -2.26 -11.82
N PHE A 110 1.55 -2.18 -12.87
CA PHE A 110 0.91 -3.35 -13.48
C PHE A 110 1.92 -4.30 -14.13
N ASP A 111 2.88 -3.77 -14.89
CA ASP A 111 3.94 -4.56 -15.52
C ASP A 111 4.79 -5.27 -14.46
N THR A 112 5.13 -4.57 -13.38
CA THR A 112 5.82 -5.15 -12.22
C THR A 112 5.03 -6.30 -11.59
N LEU A 113 3.72 -6.12 -11.40
CA LEU A 113 2.83 -7.17 -10.88
C LEU A 113 2.81 -8.40 -11.82
N GLN A 114 2.76 -8.20 -13.13
CA GLN A 114 2.79 -9.29 -14.11
C GLN A 114 4.11 -10.07 -14.07
N ILE A 115 5.24 -9.38 -13.94
CA ILE A 115 6.56 -10.01 -13.80
C ILE A 115 6.59 -10.83 -12.52
N GLN A 116 6.20 -10.25 -11.37
CA GLN A 116 6.18 -10.96 -10.10
C GLN A 116 5.24 -12.19 -10.13
N TYR A 117 4.09 -12.10 -10.81
CA TYR A 117 3.19 -13.24 -10.99
C TYR A 117 3.84 -14.39 -11.77
N LYS A 118 4.56 -14.07 -12.86
CA LYS A 118 5.25 -15.07 -13.69
C LYS A 118 6.45 -15.70 -12.97
N THR A 119 7.21 -14.90 -12.23
CA THR A 119 8.44 -15.38 -11.56
C THR A 119 8.16 -16.19 -10.29
N ASN A 120 7.17 -15.81 -9.48
CA ASN A 120 6.94 -16.43 -8.17
C ASN A 120 5.85 -17.52 -8.15
N GLU A 121 5.28 -17.91 -9.31
CA GLU A 121 4.08 -18.78 -9.43
C GLU A 121 2.97 -18.46 -8.41
N ASN A 122 2.91 -17.19 -8.00
CA ASN A 122 2.10 -16.77 -6.88
C ASN A 122 0.67 -16.57 -7.35
N LYS A 123 -0.16 -17.60 -7.21
CA LYS A 123 -1.60 -17.55 -7.54
C LYS A 123 -2.33 -16.36 -6.90
N HIS A 124 -1.79 -15.82 -5.80
CA HIS A 124 -2.32 -14.66 -5.08
C HIS A 124 -2.04 -13.30 -5.74
N LEU A 125 -1.19 -13.23 -6.76
CA LEU A 125 -0.89 -12.03 -7.54
C LEU A 125 -1.57 -12.02 -8.91
N ARG A 126 -2.49 -12.97 -9.16
CA ARG A 126 -3.23 -13.04 -10.42
C ARG A 126 -4.02 -11.75 -10.64
N PRO A 127 -3.75 -10.98 -11.72
CA PRO A 127 -4.55 -9.81 -12.05
C PRO A 127 -6.02 -10.18 -12.23
N ASP A 128 -6.91 -9.41 -11.64
CA ASP A 128 -8.36 -9.56 -11.78
C ASP A 128 -8.93 -8.50 -12.72
N ARG A 129 -10.22 -8.64 -13.07
CA ARG A 129 -10.92 -7.67 -13.93
C ARG A 129 -10.89 -6.25 -13.36
N TYR A 130 -10.79 -6.11 -12.05
CA TYR A 130 -10.84 -4.81 -11.39
C TYR A 130 -9.58 -3.98 -11.68
N ILE A 131 -8.40 -4.62 -11.66
CA ILE A 131 -7.13 -3.95 -12.01
C ILE A 131 -7.13 -3.44 -13.46
N PHE A 132 -7.68 -4.22 -14.40
CA PHE A 132 -7.82 -3.75 -15.79
C PHE A 132 -8.77 -2.56 -15.91
N GLY A 133 -9.81 -2.46 -15.07
CA GLY A 133 -10.67 -1.29 -15.01
C GLY A 133 -9.90 -0.03 -14.61
N ILE A 134 -8.99 -0.14 -13.64
CA ILE A 134 -8.17 1.01 -13.19
C ILE A 134 -7.28 1.54 -14.33
N LEU A 135 -6.70 0.66 -15.16
CA LEU A 135 -5.89 1.04 -16.31
C LEU A 135 -6.69 1.71 -17.43
N ILE A 136 -7.96 1.32 -17.61
CA ILE A 136 -8.84 1.93 -18.62
C ILE A 136 -9.35 3.30 -18.13
N ASP A 137 -9.57 3.42 -16.82
CA ASP A 137 -10.11 4.61 -16.18
C ASP A 137 -9.03 5.62 -15.71
N SER A 138 -7.75 5.39 -16.04
CA SER A 138 -6.59 6.23 -15.61
C SER A 138 -6.17 7.29 -16.62
#